data_AF-A0A8H5MWX7-F1
#
_entry.id   AF-A0A8H5MWX7-F1
#
_cell.length_a   1.000
_cell.length_b   1.000
_cell.length_c   1.000
_cell.angle_alpha   90.00
_cell.angle_beta   90.00
_cell.angle_gamma   90.00
#
_symmetry.space_group_name_H-M   'P 1'
#
loop_
_entity.id
_entity.type
_entity.pdbx_description
1 polymer ?
#
loop_
_entity_poly.entity_id
_entity_poly.type
_entity_poly.pdbx_seq_one_letter_code
_entity_poly.pdbx_strand_id
1 'polypeptide(L)'
;MKFPTVLTLALLATCDALKVTILADTNRDGKVDKKDIDGKSAWSANRGALILPNIGDTGLRCAKKWGPSVDIIPSNETYLDLCNDATDDIQRNPRYLAPLKTLPVSGLSPSAKGTIQVIDKTAAAKVRVFTKKDLSLGLELGVDARDVRRPKGWDGKAKIQLTVTDGKTKATDTVAVRVTPVLTHHHGQVAERIFSTGVNEPGSNPQQQQFLDDIKRNVASSGIKDPIFLFDNQDI
;
A
#
# COMPACT_ATOMS: atom_id res chain seq x y z
N MET A 1 -44.46 -63.61 21.84
CA MET A 1 -44.29 -62.25 21.26
C MET A 1 -42.88 -61.78 21.57
N LYS A 2 -42.00 -61.70 20.56
CA LYS A 2 -40.66 -61.12 20.67
C LYS A 2 -40.65 -59.84 19.84
N PHE A 3 -40.41 -58.70 20.48
CA PHE A 3 -40.26 -57.41 19.79
C PHE A 3 -38.85 -57.33 19.18
N PRO A 4 -38.69 -56.86 17.93
CA PRO A 4 -37.37 -56.67 17.35
C PRO A 4 -36.77 -55.35 17.87
N THR A 5 -35.53 -55.43 18.32
CA THR A 5 -34.71 -54.26 18.65
C THR A 5 -34.28 -53.59 17.35
N VAL A 6 -34.76 -52.36 17.11
CA VAL A 6 -34.33 -51.53 15.99
C VAL A 6 -33.04 -50.82 16.38
N LEU A 7 -31.95 -51.12 15.67
CA LEU A 7 -30.67 -50.44 15.83
C LEU A 7 -30.66 -49.19 14.93
N THR A 8 -30.86 -48.02 15.51
CA THR A 8 -30.83 -46.74 14.80
C THR A 8 -29.38 -46.34 14.56
N LEU A 9 -28.92 -46.46 13.31
CA LEU A 9 -27.60 -45.98 12.90
C LEU A 9 -27.68 -44.45 12.72
N ALA A 10 -27.21 -43.69 13.71
CA ALA A 10 -27.08 -42.25 13.59
C ALA A 10 -25.92 -41.92 12.64
N LEU A 11 -26.23 -41.52 11.40
CA LEU A 11 -25.24 -40.85 10.54
C LEU A 11 -24.90 -39.50 11.17
N LEU A 12 -23.76 -39.45 11.86
CA LEU A 12 -23.07 -38.20 12.16
C LEU A 12 -22.55 -37.64 10.84
N ALA A 13 -23.36 -36.83 10.17
CA ALA A 13 -22.86 -35.96 9.12
C ALA A 13 -21.86 -35.01 9.78
N THR A 14 -20.57 -35.22 9.53
CA THR A 14 -19.53 -34.23 9.83
C THR A 14 -19.84 -33.01 8.99
N CYS A 15 -20.54 -32.04 9.57
CA CYS A 15 -20.71 -30.73 8.98
C CYS A 15 -19.34 -30.06 9.01
N ASP A 16 -18.56 -30.23 7.94
CA ASP A 16 -17.34 -29.47 7.76
C ASP A 16 -17.74 -27.99 7.77
N ALA A 17 -17.39 -27.30 8.85
CA ALA A 17 -17.70 -25.90 9.00
C ALA A 17 -17.00 -25.12 7.88
N LEU A 18 -17.75 -24.27 7.18
CA LEU A 18 -17.22 -23.39 6.15
C LEU A 18 -15.98 -22.66 6.68
N LYS A 19 -14.83 -22.87 6.03
CA LYS A 19 -13.55 -22.24 6.41
C LYS A 19 -13.06 -21.37 5.26
N VAL A 20 -12.65 -20.16 5.60
CA VAL A 20 -12.09 -19.19 4.64
C VAL A 20 -10.73 -18.72 5.13
N THR A 21 -9.86 -18.32 4.22
CA THR A 21 -8.54 -17.83 4.59
C THR A 21 -8.11 -16.67 3.72
N ILE A 22 -7.68 -15.57 4.35
CA ILE A 22 -7.01 -14.42 3.73
C ILE A 22 -5.61 -14.24 4.33
N LEU A 23 -4.61 -14.05 3.48
CA LEU A 23 -3.19 -13.95 3.83
C LEU A 23 -2.61 -12.64 3.31
N ALA A 24 -1.59 -12.15 4.00
CA ALA A 24 -0.71 -11.05 3.63
C ALA A 24 0.71 -11.39 4.13
N ASP A 25 1.75 -10.73 3.62
CA ASP A 25 3.15 -10.97 4.03
C ASP A 25 3.38 -10.43 5.46
N THR A 26 3.05 -11.25 6.46
CA THR A 26 3.08 -10.87 7.88
C THR A 26 4.45 -11.06 8.51
N ASN A 27 5.26 -11.97 7.99
CA ASN A 27 6.64 -12.19 8.42
C ASN A 27 7.64 -11.26 7.70
N ARG A 28 7.18 -10.52 6.67
CA ARG A 28 7.94 -9.50 5.93
C ARG A 28 9.11 -10.11 5.15
N ASP A 29 8.93 -11.30 4.61
CA ASP A 29 9.93 -12.00 3.81
C ASP A 29 9.79 -11.76 2.29
N GLY A 30 8.80 -10.94 1.90
CA GLY A 30 8.49 -10.59 0.52
C GLY A 30 7.56 -11.59 -0.17
N LYS A 31 7.04 -12.60 0.54
CA LYS A 31 6.14 -13.63 -0.01
C LYS A 31 4.87 -13.72 0.82
N VAL A 32 3.78 -14.16 0.18
CA VAL A 32 2.52 -14.48 0.86
C VAL A 32 2.32 -15.97 0.79
N ASP A 33 2.49 -16.65 1.92
CA ASP A 33 2.41 -18.10 2.01
C ASP A 33 1.86 -18.60 3.37
N LYS A 34 1.91 -19.92 3.61
CA LYS A 34 1.36 -20.54 4.83
C LYS A 34 2.02 -20.06 6.13
N LYS A 35 3.25 -19.51 6.08
CA LYS A 35 3.94 -18.94 7.24
C LYS A 35 3.26 -17.67 7.74
N ASP A 36 2.34 -17.12 6.95
CA ASP A 36 1.54 -15.95 7.29
C ASP A 36 0.23 -16.27 7.99
N ILE A 37 -0.06 -17.53 8.30
CA ILE A 37 -1.31 -17.90 8.97
C ILE A 37 -1.33 -17.41 10.42
N ASP A 38 -0.23 -17.65 11.15
CA ASP A 38 -0.20 -17.46 12.59
C ASP A 38 -0.19 -15.97 12.97
N GLY A 39 -1.11 -15.58 13.85
CA GLY A 39 -1.20 -14.23 14.41
C GLY A 39 -1.58 -13.11 13.43
N LYS A 40 -1.96 -13.46 12.20
CA LYS A 40 -2.17 -12.49 11.10
C LYS A 40 -3.27 -11.45 11.32
N SER A 41 -4.19 -11.70 12.26
CA SER A 41 -5.27 -10.78 12.62
C SER A 41 -4.82 -9.63 13.55
N ALA A 42 -3.57 -9.67 14.02
CA ALA A 42 -2.95 -8.66 14.86
C ALA A 42 -1.70 -8.06 14.17
N TRP A 43 -1.38 -6.82 14.51
CA TRP A 43 -0.19 -6.13 14.02
C TRP A 43 0.68 -5.68 15.18
N SER A 44 1.98 -5.94 15.09
CA SER A 44 3.02 -5.55 16.05
C SER A 44 4.25 -5.01 15.33
N ALA A 45 5.18 -4.43 16.09
CA ALA A 45 6.46 -3.97 15.52
C ALA A 45 7.22 -5.10 14.82
N ASN A 46 7.12 -6.34 15.31
CA ASN A 46 7.89 -7.49 14.83
C ASN A 46 7.14 -8.39 13.83
N ARG A 47 5.81 -8.26 13.73
CA ARG A 47 4.98 -9.11 12.86
C ARG A 47 3.72 -8.39 12.42
N GLY A 48 3.28 -8.66 11.21
CA GLY A 48 2.11 -8.07 10.58
C GLY A 48 2.50 -7.34 9.30
N ALA A 49 1.62 -7.41 8.32
CA ALA A 49 1.90 -6.95 6.97
C ALA A 49 2.01 -5.42 6.88
N LEU A 50 2.82 -4.98 5.92
CA LEU A 50 3.06 -3.57 5.63
C LEU A 50 2.41 -3.21 4.29
N ILE A 51 1.87 -2.01 4.22
CA ILE A 51 1.35 -1.43 2.97
C ILE A 51 2.00 -0.06 2.76
N LEU A 52 2.23 0.32 1.51
CA LEU A 52 2.79 1.63 1.21
C LEU A 52 1.69 2.68 1.10
N PRO A 53 1.92 3.91 1.58
CA PRO A 53 1.13 5.05 1.17
C PRO A 53 1.47 5.34 -0.29
N ASN A 54 0.49 5.28 -1.18
CA ASN A 54 0.71 5.44 -2.61
C ASN A 54 0.68 6.94 -2.98
N ILE A 55 1.70 7.64 -2.47
CA ILE A 55 1.92 9.10 -2.56
C ILE A 55 2.79 9.53 -3.74
N GLY A 56 3.01 8.64 -4.71
CA GLY A 56 3.67 8.98 -5.97
C GLY A 56 2.71 9.66 -6.95
N ASP A 57 3.24 10.20 -8.04
CA ASP A 57 2.46 10.68 -9.19
C ASP A 57 2.88 9.91 -10.45
N THR A 58 2.32 8.72 -10.63
CA THR A 58 2.66 7.85 -11.75
C THR A 58 2.26 8.50 -13.06
N GLY A 59 3.24 8.62 -13.96
CA GLY A 59 3.06 9.24 -15.26
C GLY A 59 3.07 10.76 -15.23
N LEU A 60 3.48 11.39 -14.11
CA LEU A 60 3.64 12.84 -13.96
C LEU A 60 2.32 13.59 -14.28
N ARG A 61 1.18 13.10 -13.78
CA ARG A 61 -0.13 13.63 -14.12
C ARG A 61 -0.27 15.08 -13.70
N CYS A 62 0.24 15.43 -12.54
CA CYS A 62 0.15 16.79 -12.02
C CYS A 62 1.02 17.75 -12.80
N ALA A 63 2.28 17.40 -13.04
CA ALA A 63 3.18 18.22 -13.85
C ALA A 63 2.60 18.43 -15.27
N LYS A 64 1.99 17.40 -15.87
CA LYS A 64 1.32 17.52 -17.17
C LYS A 64 0.05 18.37 -17.14
N LYS A 65 -0.69 18.35 -16.03
CA LYS A 65 -1.96 19.06 -15.90
C LYS A 65 -1.75 20.55 -15.61
N TRP A 66 -0.75 20.88 -14.80
CA TRP A 66 -0.59 22.21 -14.25
C TRP A 66 0.71 22.92 -14.65
N GLY A 67 1.61 22.24 -15.34
CA GLY A 67 2.92 22.81 -15.70
C GLY A 67 3.86 22.89 -14.49
N PRO A 68 4.96 23.66 -14.61
CA PRO A 68 5.88 23.90 -13.50
C PRO A 68 5.19 24.70 -12.38
N SER A 69 5.62 24.46 -11.13
CA SER A 69 4.97 25.03 -9.93
C SER A 69 4.88 26.56 -9.92
N VAL A 70 5.78 27.26 -10.62
CA VAL A 70 5.81 28.73 -10.75
C VAL A 70 4.57 29.31 -11.46
N ASP A 71 3.90 28.51 -12.31
CA ASP A 71 2.69 28.93 -13.02
C ASP A 71 1.40 28.63 -12.22
N ILE A 72 1.54 27.97 -11.07
CA ILE A 72 0.43 27.52 -10.23
C ILE A 72 0.32 28.51 -9.06
N ILE A 73 -0.53 29.54 -9.22
CA ILE A 73 -0.91 30.48 -8.14
C ILE A 73 -2.32 30.16 -7.57
N PRO A 74 -2.53 29.03 -6.87
CA PRO A 74 -3.68 28.88 -6.00
C PRO A 74 -3.32 29.48 -4.64
N SER A 75 -4.31 30.13 -4.02
CA SER A 75 -4.21 30.68 -2.66
C SER A 75 -3.98 29.61 -1.58
N ASN A 76 -3.91 28.32 -1.95
CA ASN A 76 -3.51 27.22 -1.08
C ASN A 76 -2.85 26.06 -1.89
N GLU A 77 -1.86 25.39 -1.30
CA GLU A 77 -1.14 24.24 -1.93
C GLU A 77 -1.94 22.93 -1.90
N THR A 78 -3.25 22.98 -1.59
CA THR A 78 -4.10 21.78 -1.41
C THR A 78 -4.26 20.96 -2.69
N TYR A 79 -3.98 21.56 -3.85
CA TYR A 79 -4.01 20.87 -5.13
C TYR A 79 -2.94 19.76 -5.22
N LEU A 80 -1.81 19.89 -4.50
CA LEU A 80 -0.76 18.87 -4.48
C LEU A 80 -1.24 17.55 -3.83
N ASP A 81 -2.17 17.62 -2.89
CA ASP A 81 -2.76 16.42 -2.29
C ASP A 81 -3.52 15.57 -3.32
N LEU A 82 -3.96 16.17 -4.44
CA LEU A 82 -4.64 15.47 -5.53
C LEU A 82 -3.67 14.71 -6.45
N CYS A 83 -2.36 14.92 -6.32
CA CYS A 83 -1.35 14.30 -7.18
C CYS A 83 -1.08 12.84 -6.88
N ASN A 84 -1.32 12.45 -5.63
CA ASN A 84 -1.06 11.11 -5.17
C ASN A 84 -1.80 10.08 -6.05
N ASP A 85 -1.14 8.97 -6.36
CA ASP A 85 -1.70 7.88 -7.14
C ASP A 85 -2.93 7.27 -6.46
N ALA A 86 -3.03 7.40 -5.14
CA ALA A 86 -4.16 6.94 -4.34
C ALA A 86 -5.26 8.00 -4.07
N THR A 87 -5.25 9.15 -4.77
CA THR A 87 -6.30 10.18 -4.65
C THR A 87 -7.70 9.63 -4.98
N ASP A 88 -7.79 8.73 -5.96
CA ASP A 88 -9.04 8.15 -6.46
C ASP A 88 -8.98 6.61 -6.47
N ASP A 89 -10.05 5.97 -6.97
CA ASP A 89 -10.18 4.50 -6.98
C ASP A 89 -9.49 3.86 -8.20
N ILE A 90 -8.68 4.60 -8.95
CA ILE A 90 -7.95 4.07 -10.11
C ILE A 90 -6.60 3.55 -9.64
N GLN A 91 -6.33 2.28 -9.96
CA GLN A 91 -5.06 1.64 -9.72
C GLN A 91 -4.02 2.17 -10.72
N ARG A 92 -3.09 3.03 -10.28
CA ARG A 92 -2.08 3.67 -11.16
C ARG A 92 -0.70 3.02 -11.15
N ASN A 93 -0.27 2.50 -10.00
CA ASN A 93 1.06 1.89 -9.85
C ASN A 93 1.01 0.48 -9.23
N PRO A 94 0.83 -0.59 -10.03
CA PRO A 94 0.59 -1.92 -9.49
C PRO A 94 1.82 -2.54 -8.82
N ARG A 95 3.01 -2.00 -9.12
CA ARG A 95 4.30 -2.44 -8.59
C ARG A 95 4.38 -2.29 -7.07
N TYR A 96 3.71 -1.29 -6.50
CA TYR A 96 3.80 -0.96 -5.07
C TYR A 96 2.64 -1.50 -4.22
N LEU A 97 1.69 -2.22 -4.84
CA LEU A 97 0.61 -2.87 -4.11
C LEU A 97 1.16 -4.03 -3.28
N ALA A 98 0.97 -3.98 -1.96
CA ALA A 98 1.25 -5.12 -1.11
C ALA A 98 0.31 -6.29 -1.47
N PRO A 99 0.83 -7.51 -1.63
CA PRO A 99 0.02 -8.66 -2.03
C PRO A 99 -0.91 -9.12 -0.90
N LEU A 100 -2.15 -9.46 -1.25
CA LEU A 100 -3.03 -10.29 -0.43
C LEU A 100 -3.46 -11.51 -1.25
N LYS A 101 -3.69 -12.62 -0.57
CA LYS A 101 -4.18 -13.85 -1.20
C LYS A 101 -5.30 -14.46 -0.40
N THR A 102 -6.32 -14.98 -1.06
CA THR A 102 -7.28 -15.89 -0.43
C THR A 102 -6.95 -17.33 -0.81
N LEU A 103 -7.15 -18.28 0.11
CA LEU A 103 -7.09 -19.70 -0.25
C LEU A 103 -8.40 -20.12 -0.93
N PRO A 104 -8.36 -21.04 -1.91
CA PRO A 104 -9.56 -21.66 -2.46
C PRO A 104 -10.44 -22.27 -1.36
N VAL A 105 -11.76 -22.14 -1.51
CA VAL A 105 -12.75 -22.76 -0.64
C VAL A 105 -13.42 -23.89 -1.41
N SER A 106 -13.22 -25.13 -0.97
CA SER A 106 -13.81 -26.32 -1.59
C SER A 106 -15.28 -26.51 -1.16
N GLY A 107 -16.10 -27.08 -2.05
CA GLY A 107 -17.47 -27.49 -1.71
C GLY A 107 -18.50 -26.36 -1.63
N LEU A 108 -18.17 -25.16 -2.14
CA LEU A 108 -19.13 -24.07 -2.25
C LEU A 108 -20.24 -24.39 -3.26
N SER A 109 -21.48 -24.03 -2.92
CA SER A 109 -22.58 -24.04 -3.87
C SER A 109 -22.42 -22.94 -4.93
N PRO A 110 -23.08 -23.06 -6.10
CA PRO A 110 -23.11 -21.99 -7.11
C PRO A 110 -23.69 -20.65 -6.62
N SER A 111 -24.36 -20.64 -5.46
CA SER A 111 -24.97 -19.44 -4.88
C SER A 111 -24.07 -18.71 -3.87
N ALA A 112 -22.88 -19.26 -3.57
CA ALA A 112 -21.95 -18.70 -2.61
C ALA A 112 -21.48 -17.29 -3.02
N LYS A 113 -21.33 -16.41 -2.02
CA LYS A 113 -20.87 -15.03 -2.21
C LYS A 113 -19.69 -14.71 -1.31
N GLY A 114 -18.66 -14.09 -1.87
CA GLY A 114 -17.51 -13.57 -1.13
C GLY A 114 -17.52 -12.04 -1.08
N THR A 115 -17.12 -11.46 0.05
CA THR A 115 -16.89 -10.03 0.20
C THR A 115 -15.54 -9.76 0.86
N ILE A 116 -14.84 -8.74 0.38
CA ILE A 116 -13.61 -8.22 0.99
C ILE A 116 -13.91 -6.81 1.48
N GLN A 117 -13.61 -6.52 2.74
CA GLN A 117 -13.90 -5.22 3.35
C GLN A 117 -12.79 -4.77 4.30
N VAL A 118 -12.53 -3.46 4.35
CA VAL A 118 -11.78 -2.83 5.45
C VAL A 118 -12.78 -2.51 6.55
N ILE A 119 -12.68 -3.17 7.69
CA ILE A 119 -13.77 -3.18 8.70
C ILE A 119 -13.78 -1.98 9.66
N ASP A 120 -12.66 -1.26 9.76
CA ASP A 120 -12.61 0.00 10.52
C ASP A 120 -12.97 1.17 9.61
N LYS A 121 -13.92 2.03 10.03
CA LYS A 121 -14.44 3.12 9.21
C LYS A 121 -13.36 4.14 8.84
N THR A 122 -12.49 4.48 9.78
CA THR A 122 -11.39 5.44 9.56
C THR A 122 -10.40 4.86 8.55
N ALA A 123 -10.01 3.60 8.72
CA ALA A 123 -9.11 2.91 7.80
C ALA A 123 -9.74 2.66 6.42
N ALA A 124 -11.05 2.41 6.33
CA ALA A 124 -11.75 2.19 5.07
C ALA A 124 -11.71 3.43 4.15
N ALA A 125 -11.71 4.63 4.73
CA ALA A 125 -11.50 5.86 3.97
C ALA A 125 -10.06 6.00 3.43
N LYS A 126 -9.10 5.24 3.98
CA LYS A 126 -7.65 5.42 3.79
C LYS A 126 -6.96 4.21 3.15
N VAL A 127 -7.63 3.10 2.92
CA VAL A 127 -7.06 1.87 2.34
C VAL A 127 -7.85 1.45 1.12
N ARG A 128 -7.17 0.99 0.06
CA ARG A 128 -7.81 0.45 -1.14
C ARG A 128 -7.33 -0.97 -1.41
N VAL A 129 -8.28 -1.80 -1.84
CA VAL A 129 -8.03 -3.18 -2.23
C VAL A 129 -8.44 -3.35 -3.67
N PHE A 130 -7.50 -3.76 -4.51
CA PHE A 130 -7.68 -3.96 -5.93
C PHE A 130 -7.59 -5.44 -6.26
N THR A 131 -8.43 -5.93 -7.16
CA THR A 131 -8.32 -7.28 -7.69
C THR A 131 -7.16 -7.33 -8.70
N LYS A 132 -6.26 -8.32 -8.56
CA LYS A 132 -5.16 -8.54 -9.52
C LYS A 132 -5.52 -9.55 -10.60
N LYS A 133 -6.37 -10.56 -10.30
CA LYS A 133 -6.84 -11.63 -11.22
C LYS A 133 -8.02 -12.45 -10.66
N ASP A 134 -8.54 -13.36 -11.49
CA ASP A 134 -9.85 -14.03 -11.46
C ASP A 134 -10.13 -15.00 -10.28
N LEU A 135 -11.42 -15.25 -9.99
CA LEU A 135 -11.96 -15.89 -8.77
C LEU A 135 -11.69 -17.41 -8.61
N SER A 136 -11.46 -18.16 -9.68
CA SER A 136 -11.56 -19.63 -9.67
C SER A 136 -10.42 -20.38 -8.97
N LEU A 137 -9.28 -19.70 -8.71
CA LEU A 137 -8.08 -20.32 -8.11
C LEU A 137 -7.69 -19.69 -6.77
N GLY A 138 -8.58 -18.87 -6.18
CA GLY A 138 -8.26 -17.96 -5.08
C GLY A 138 -7.96 -16.56 -5.60
N LEU A 139 -8.43 -15.55 -4.86
CA LEU A 139 -8.28 -14.15 -5.23
C LEU A 139 -6.86 -13.69 -4.92
N GLU A 140 -6.15 -13.25 -5.96
CA GLU A 140 -4.98 -12.39 -5.79
C GLU A 140 -5.44 -10.94 -5.76
N LEU A 141 -5.11 -10.25 -4.67
CA LEU A 141 -5.44 -8.84 -4.49
C LEU A 141 -4.16 -8.02 -4.25
N GLY A 142 -4.27 -6.73 -4.48
CA GLY A 142 -3.28 -5.74 -4.09
C GLY A 142 -3.89 -4.73 -3.14
N VAL A 143 -3.12 -4.27 -2.15
CA VAL A 143 -3.54 -3.24 -1.21
C VAL A 143 -2.52 -2.12 -1.12
N ASP A 144 -3.01 -0.89 -1.05
CA ASP A 144 -2.24 0.31 -0.70
C ASP A 144 -3.04 1.21 0.25
N ALA A 145 -2.38 2.29 0.69
CA ALA A 145 -2.98 3.34 1.49
C ALA A 145 -3.02 4.67 0.74
N ARG A 146 -4.06 5.46 1.02
CA ARG A 146 -4.26 6.83 0.52
C ARG A 146 -3.57 7.91 1.33
N ASP A 147 -3.06 7.53 2.49
CA ASP A 147 -2.58 8.50 3.47
C ASP A 147 -1.49 7.88 4.32
N VAL A 148 -0.72 8.76 4.95
CA VAL A 148 0.35 8.41 5.87
C VAL A 148 -0.20 8.37 7.29
N ARG A 149 0.64 7.91 8.23
CA ARG A 149 0.34 8.04 9.66
C ARG A 149 0.34 9.51 10.04
N ARG A 150 -0.72 9.98 10.71
CA ARG A 150 -0.81 11.38 11.16
C ARG A 150 -0.98 11.44 12.68
N PRO A 151 -0.21 12.28 13.41
CA PRO A 151 -0.45 12.52 14.82
C PRO A 151 -1.90 12.96 15.04
N LYS A 152 -2.57 12.39 16.05
CA LYS A 152 -4.01 12.64 16.35
C LYS A 152 -4.98 12.26 15.23
N GLY A 153 -4.51 11.65 14.15
CA GLY A 153 -5.31 11.13 13.04
C GLY A 153 -5.26 9.60 13.00
N TRP A 154 -5.21 9.05 11.78
CA TRP A 154 -5.09 7.62 11.58
C TRP A 154 -3.69 7.12 11.93
N ASP A 155 -3.60 6.09 12.78
CA ASP A 155 -2.34 5.49 13.26
C ASP A 155 -1.69 4.52 12.25
N GLY A 156 -2.34 4.39 11.09
CA GLY A 156 -1.92 3.58 9.97
C GLY A 156 -2.43 2.15 9.96
N LYS A 157 -3.14 1.69 11.00
CA LYS A 157 -3.61 0.29 11.07
C LYS A 157 -4.91 0.09 10.31
N ALA A 158 -5.04 -1.04 9.64
CA ALA A 158 -6.28 -1.50 9.06
C ALA A 158 -6.45 -3.01 9.26
N LYS A 159 -7.70 -3.46 9.26
CA LYS A 159 -8.08 -4.87 9.22
C LYS A 159 -8.88 -5.13 7.96
N ILE A 160 -8.40 -6.08 7.15
CA ILE A 160 -9.03 -6.50 5.91
C ILE A 160 -9.68 -7.85 6.17
N GLN A 161 -10.99 -7.91 6.01
CA GLN A 161 -11.80 -9.08 6.29
C GLN A 161 -12.32 -9.69 4.98
N LEU A 162 -12.11 -10.99 4.83
CA LEU A 162 -12.84 -11.84 3.91
C LEU A 162 -14.06 -12.40 4.63
N THR A 163 -15.22 -12.30 4.00
CA THR A 163 -16.44 -13.00 4.41
C THR A 163 -16.93 -13.84 3.25
N VAL A 164 -17.25 -15.12 3.48
CA VAL A 164 -17.97 -15.95 2.52
C VAL A 164 -19.28 -16.42 3.14
N THR A 165 -20.36 -16.31 2.38
CA THR A 165 -21.68 -16.80 2.74
C THR A 165 -22.14 -17.81 1.71
N ASP A 166 -22.59 -18.99 2.16
CA ASP A 166 -23.17 -20.03 1.32
C ASP A 166 -24.44 -20.60 2.00
N GLY A 167 -25.61 -20.29 1.43
CA GLY A 167 -26.90 -20.53 2.07
C GLY A 167 -27.01 -19.87 3.45
N LYS A 168 -27.16 -20.68 4.50
CA LYS A 168 -27.22 -20.23 5.90
C LYS A 168 -25.85 -20.18 6.58
N THR A 169 -24.81 -20.69 5.93
CA THR A 169 -23.46 -20.74 6.50
C THR A 169 -22.70 -19.47 6.16
N LYS A 170 -21.93 -18.97 7.11
CA LYS A 170 -21.08 -17.79 6.96
C LYS A 170 -19.76 -18.02 7.66
N ALA A 171 -18.67 -17.69 6.99
CA ALA A 171 -17.32 -17.74 7.54
C ALA A 171 -16.59 -16.43 7.29
N THR A 172 -15.76 -16.05 8.23
CA THR A 172 -14.95 -14.83 8.13
C THR A 172 -13.50 -15.11 8.50
N ASP A 173 -12.59 -14.36 7.88
CA ASP A 173 -11.19 -14.36 8.25
C ASP A 173 -10.59 -12.98 8.02
N THR A 174 -9.60 -12.60 8.81
CA THR A 174 -9.06 -11.24 8.86
C THR A 174 -7.54 -11.24 8.80
N VAL A 175 -6.98 -10.25 8.11
CA VAL A 175 -5.56 -9.92 8.19
C VAL A 175 -5.39 -8.45 8.59
N ALA A 176 -4.41 -8.18 9.47
CA ALA A 176 -4.06 -6.85 9.91
C ALA A 176 -2.87 -6.32 9.10
N VAL A 177 -2.98 -5.09 8.65
CA VAL A 177 -1.94 -4.37 7.91
C VAL A 177 -1.65 -3.04 8.60
N ARG A 178 -0.46 -2.49 8.34
CA ARG A 178 -0.15 -1.12 8.74
C ARG A 178 0.59 -0.37 7.66
N VAL A 179 0.17 0.86 7.38
CA VAL A 179 0.87 1.73 6.43
C VAL A 179 2.28 2.03 6.94
N THR A 180 3.29 2.01 6.07
CA THR A 180 4.66 2.39 6.42
C THR A 180 4.76 3.88 6.75
N PRO A 181 5.65 4.29 7.66
CA PRO A 181 5.91 5.71 7.89
C PRO A 181 6.69 6.32 6.72
N VAL A 182 6.59 7.64 6.56
CA VAL A 182 7.56 8.42 5.79
C VAL A 182 8.79 8.63 6.67
N LEU A 183 9.97 8.35 6.13
CA LEU A 183 11.24 8.53 6.83
C LEU A 183 12.02 9.65 6.15
N THR A 184 12.66 10.48 6.95
CA THR A 184 13.62 11.46 6.48
C THR A 184 15.03 10.96 6.71
N HIS A 185 15.94 11.39 5.85
CA HIS A 185 17.36 11.10 5.98
C HIS A 185 18.03 12.17 6.86
N HIS A 186 18.94 11.75 7.73
CA HIS A 186 19.74 12.69 8.52
C HIS A 186 21.08 12.96 7.84
N HIS A 187 21.71 14.09 8.16
CA HIS A 187 22.96 14.57 7.55
C HIS A 187 24.20 13.66 7.77
N GLY A 188 24.07 12.57 8.54
CA GLY A 188 25.12 11.57 8.73
C GLY A 188 24.99 10.36 7.81
N GLN A 189 23.91 10.27 7.04
CA GLN A 189 23.77 9.27 5.98
C GLN A 189 24.52 9.74 4.72
N VAL A 190 24.98 8.79 3.92
CA VAL A 190 25.69 9.07 2.67
C VAL A 190 24.73 9.79 1.72
N ALA A 191 25.13 10.97 1.24
CA ALA A 191 24.40 11.66 0.19
C ALA A 191 24.59 10.92 -1.14
N GLU A 192 23.50 10.58 -1.81
CA GLU A 192 23.53 9.87 -3.10
C GLU A 192 23.40 10.81 -4.29
N ARG A 193 22.68 11.92 -4.11
CA ARG A 193 22.41 12.90 -5.17
C ARG A 193 22.24 14.29 -4.59
N ILE A 194 22.73 15.28 -5.33
CA ILE A 194 22.69 16.69 -4.94
C ILE A 194 21.80 17.47 -5.90
N PHE A 195 21.02 18.37 -5.33
CA PHE A 195 20.08 19.23 -6.04
C PHE A 195 20.41 20.68 -5.70
N SER A 196 20.35 21.57 -6.70
CA SER A 196 20.54 23.02 -6.52
C SER A 196 19.70 23.77 -7.55
N THR A 197 19.44 25.06 -7.30
CA THR A 197 18.96 25.97 -8.35
C THR A 197 20.09 26.34 -9.30
N GLY A 198 19.79 26.44 -10.60
CA GLY A 198 20.73 26.87 -11.62
C GLY A 198 20.93 28.39 -11.66
N VAL A 199 21.62 28.86 -12.71
CA VAL A 199 21.58 30.26 -13.15
C VAL A 199 20.75 30.33 -14.43
N ASN A 200 19.83 31.30 -14.51
CA ASN A 200 18.93 31.42 -15.67
C ASN A 200 19.69 31.84 -16.92
N GLU A 201 20.69 32.71 -16.75
CA GLU A 201 21.53 33.23 -17.83
C GLU A 201 22.99 33.32 -17.36
N PRO A 202 23.98 32.98 -18.20
CA PRO A 202 25.39 33.13 -17.84
C PRO A 202 25.71 34.57 -17.42
N GLY A 203 26.29 34.73 -16.23
CA GLY A 203 26.71 36.04 -15.70
C GLY A 203 25.61 36.87 -15.03
N SER A 204 24.34 36.43 -15.03
CA SER A 204 23.25 37.16 -14.36
C SER A 204 23.35 37.12 -12.83
N ASN A 205 23.96 36.07 -12.27
CA ASN A 205 24.22 35.92 -10.84
C ASN A 205 25.62 35.30 -10.61
N PRO A 206 26.69 36.12 -10.57
CA PRO A 206 28.06 35.65 -10.38
C PRO A 206 28.26 34.85 -9.09
N GLN A 207 27.55 35.21 -8.01
CA GLN A 207 27.63 34.53 -6.72
C GLN A 207 27.06 33.11 -6.80
N GLN A 208 25.90 32.93 -7.44
CA GLN A 208 25.36 31.59 -7.67
C GLN A 208 26.26 30.77 -8.58
N GLN A 209 26.82 31.38 -9.63
CA GLN A 209 27.74 30.69 -10.53
C GLN A 209 28.95 30.16 -9.75
N GLN A 210 29.55 30.99 -8.90
CA GLN A 210 30.65 30.60 -8.03
C GLN A 210 30.24 29.45 -7.09
N PHE A 211 29.09 29.55 -6.42
CA PHE A 211 28.57 28.48 -5.57
C PHE A 211 28.39 27.16 -6.34
N LEU A 212 27.82 27.22 -7.54
CA LEU A 212 27.61 26.05 -8.41
C LEU A 212 28.94 25.40 -8.82
N ASP A 213 29.96 26.20 -9.11
CA ASP A 213 31.27 25.68 -9.45
C ASP A 213 31.95 25.03 -8.24
N ASP A 214 31.82 25.63 -7.06
CA ASP A 214 32.36 25.10 -5.81
C ASP A 214 31.68 23.78 -5.40
N ILE A 215 30.34 23.73 -5.44
CA ILE A 215 29.61 22.52 -5.08
C ILE A 215 29.86 21.39 -6.08
N LYS A 216 29.96 21.67 -7.40
CA LYS A 216 30.33 20.65 -8.40
C LYS A 216 31.69 20.02 -8.10
N ARG A 217 32.70 20.84 -7.76
CA ARG A 217 34.03 20.33 -7.40
C ARG A 217 34.00 19.49 -6.13
N ASN A 218 33.28 19.94 -5.11
CA ASN A 218 33.17 19.22 -3.84
C ASN A 218 32.41 17.89 -3.98
N VAL A 219 31.34 17.85 -4.79
CA VAL A 219 30.57 16.63 -5.07
C VAL A 219 31.38 15.62 -5.88
N ALA A 220 32.12 16.07 -6.90
CA ALA A 220 33.02 15.19 -7.63
C ALA A 220 34.11 14.60 -6.72
N SER A 221 34.61 15.40 -5.77
CA SER A 221 35.63 14.98 -4.81
C SER A 221 35.10 14.06 -3.69
N SER A 222 33.79 14.09 -3.42
CA SER A 222 33.16 13.27 -2.36
C SER A 222 32.77 11.86 -2.83
N GLY A 223 33.03 11.51 -4.09
CA GLY A 223 32.73 10.19 -4.64
C GLY A 223 31.26 9.96 -5.01
N ILE A 224 30.44 11.02 -4.97
CA ILE A 224 29.05 11.00 -5.46
C ILE A 224 29.10 10.93 -7.00
N LYS A 225 28.51 9.87 -7.56
CA LYS A 225 28.59 9.58 -9.01
C LYS A 225 27.54 10.33 -9.83
N ASP A 226 26.38 10.60 -9.24
CA ASP A 226 25.31 11.28 -9.93
C ASP A 226 25.65 12.77 -10.10
N PRO A 227 25.48 13.34 -11.30
CA PRO A 227 25.67 14.77 -11.50
C PRO A 227 24.67 15.56 -10.66
N ILE A 228 25.08 16.77 -10.26
CA ILE A 228 24.19 17.71 -9.59
C ILE A 228 23.01 17.99 -10.50
N PHE A 229 21.80 17.78 -9.99
CA PHE A 229 20.58 18.17 -10.68
C PHE A 229 20.35 19.67 -10.45
N LEU A 230 20.28 20.44 -11.54
CA LEU A 230 20.01 21.86 -11.49
C LEU A 230 18.55 22.10 -11.89
N PHE A 231 17.80 22.76 -11.02
CA PHE A 231 16.46 23.24 -11.35
C PHE A 231 16.57 24.52 -12.20
N ASP A 232 15.75 24.59 -13.25
CA ASP A 232 15.54 25.80 -14.03
C ASP A 232 14.74 26.81 -13.20
N ASN A 233 15.11 28.10 -13.31
CA ASN A 233 14.58 29.22 -12.53
C ASN A 233 15.01 29.25 -11.05
N GLN A 234 15.58 30.38 -10.63
CA GLN A 234 15.76 30.68 -9.22
C GLN A 234 14.40 31.11 -8.64
N ASP A 235 13.76 30.22 -7.89
CA ASP A 235 12.77 30.66 -6.89
C ASP A 235 13.52 31.04 -5.62
N ILE A 236 13.71 32.34 -5.42
CA ILE A 236 13.76 32.96 -4.10
C ILE A 236 12.94 34.25 -4.16
#